data_AF-A0A239D4H6-F1
#
_entry.id   AF-A0A239D4H6-F1
#
_cell.length_a   1.000
_cell.length_b   1.000
_cell.length_c   1.000
_cell.angle_alpha   90.00
_cell.angle_beta   90.00
_cell.angle_gamma   90.00
#
_symmetry.space_group_name_H-M   'P 1'
#
loop_
_entity.id
_entity.type
_entity.pdbx_description
1 polymer ?
#
loop_
_entity_poly.entity_id
_entity_poly.type
_entity_poly.pdbx_seq_one_letter_code
_entity_poly.pdbx_strand_id
1 'polypeptide(L)'
;MADNTTVFKTLAKVGGVIGKGLIAGFAGTAAITVSQMIAMQLTNRGMSSAPAKVGGKVLGVEPRGKAELEKEKASSDQHEAPQELQEEVEMNKQVFSQLMHFGYGTGWGLVRGGLDLAQVNGWPATAIHFGAIWGTAQVMLPAANAAKPITKWSARQIVLDVLHHAVYAVAAGVVYDAMNKAEETKSKKKKKDKKKKNKKGKKKKNKS
;
A
#
# COMPACT_ATOMS: atom_id res chain seq x y z
N MET A 1 3.51 24.45 29.47
CA MET A 1 2.99 24.74 28.12
C MET A 1 4.02 24.22 27.12
N ALA A 2 3.66 23.33 26.21
CA ALA A 2 4.60 22.89 25.17
C ALA A 2 5.00 24.09 24.32
N ASP A 3 6.30 24.28 24.10
CA ASP A 3 6.81 25.31 23.19
C ASP A 3 6.23 25.08 21.78
N ASN A 4 5.66 26.12 21.17
CA ASN A 4 5.07 26.06 19.82
C ASN A 4 6.05 25.46 18.78
N THR A 5 7.35 25.70 18.93
CA THR A 5 8.41 25.14 18.10
C THR A 5 8.52 23.62 18.22
N THR A 6 8.23 23.05 19.40
CA THR A 6 8.22 21.60 19.64
C THR A 6 7.00 20.94 18.98
N VAL A 7 5.85 21.61 19.00
CA VAL A 7 4.63 21.16 18.31
C VAL A 7 4.86 21.10 16.80
N PHE A 8 5.35 22.18 16.18
CA PHE A 8 5.60 22.21 14.73
C PHE A 8 6.65 21.19 14.27
N LYS A 9 7.72 20.97 15.05
CA LYS A 9 8.73 19.94 14.74
C LYS A 9 8.13 18.53 14.76
N THR A 10 7.24 18.27 15.71
CA THR A 10 6.56 16.97 15.83
C THR A 10 5.63 16.75 14.64
N LEU A 11 4.82 17.74 14.28
CA LEU A 11 3.95 17.69 13.10
C LEU A 11 4.73 17.47 11.81
N ALA A 12 5.85 18.18 11.62
CA ALA A 12 6.70 17.99 10.44
C ALA A 12 7.30 16.58 10.38
N LYS A 13 7.71 16.02 11.52
CA LYS A 13 8.22 14.64 11.60
C LYS A 13 7.13 13.64 11.23
N VAL A 14 5.93 13.77 11.82
CA VAL A 14 4.79 12.89 11.53
C VAL A 14 4.38 12.99 10.07
N GLY A 15 4.27 14.19 9.50
CA GLY A 15 3.98 14.38 8.08
C GLY A 15 5.03 13.75 7.17
N GLY A 16 6.32 13.87 7.50
CA GLY A 16 7.40 13.21 6.77
C GLY A 16 7.31 11.68 6.83
N VAL A 17 6.96 11.11 7.98
CA VAL A 17 6.74 9.67 8.15
C VAL A 17 5.53 9.19 7.33
N ILE A 18 4.41 9.91 7.39
CA ILE A 18 3.20 9.58 6.63
C ILE A 18 3.50 9.60 5.12
N GLY A 19 4.15 10.66 4.64
CA GLY A 19 4.52 10.78 3.22
C GLY A 19 5.43 9.65 2.75
N LYS A 20 6.48 9.32 3.52
CA LYS A 20 7.34 8.16 3.24
C LYS A 20 6.56 6.85 3.26
N GLY A 21 5.63 6.70 4.21
CA GLY A 21 4.75 5.55 4.31
C GLY A 21 3.93 5.35 3.05
N LEU A 22 3.20 6.37 2.61
CA LEU A 22 2.36 6.30 1.39
C LEU A 22 3.18 5.98 0.13
N ILE A 23 4.35 6.61 -0.05
CA ILE A 23 5.24 6.30 -1.19
C ILE A 23 5.70 4.84 -1.15
N ALA A 24 6.06 4.34 0.03
CA ALA A 24 6.45 2.94 0.21
C ALA A 24 5.29 1.98 -0.06
N GLY A 25 4.08 2.29 0.44
CA GLY A 25 2.89 1.49 0.20
C GLY A 25 2.50 1.43 -1.28
N PHE A 26 2.59 2.57 -1.99
CA PHE A 26 2.39 2.61 -3.44
C PHE A 26 3.39 1.72 -4.17
N ALA A 27 4.67 1.79 -3.82
CA ALA A 27 5.70 0.94 -4.42
C ALA A 27 5.47 -0.56 -4.14
N GLY A 28 5.06 -0.91 -2.91
CA GLY A 28 4.63 -2.27 -2.57
C GLY A 28 3.46 -2.74 -3.43
N THR A 29 2.47 -1.86 -3.66
CA THR A 29 1.29 -2.13 -4.49
C THR A 29 1.65 -2.33 -5.95
N ALA A 30 2.54 -1.51 -6.50
CA ALA A 30 3.04 -1.70 -7.86
C ALA A 30 3.79 -3.05 -7.98
N ALA A 31 4.62 -3.40 -6.99
CA ALA A 31 5.38 -4.65 -7.00
C ALA A 31 4.50 -5.90 -6.96
N ILE A 32 3.49 -5.94 -6.07
CA ILE A 32 2.54 -7.05 -6.00
C ILE A 32 1.70 -7.14 -7.29
N THR A 33 1.33 -6.02 -7.90
CA THR A 33 0.59 -6.00 -9.18
C THR A 33 1.42 -6.66 -10.28
N VAL A 34 2.69 -6.27 -10.44
CA VAL A 34 3.59 -6.90 -11.42
C VAL A 34 3.79 -8.39 -11.11
N SER A 35 3.98 -8.75 -9.85
CA SER A 35 4.11 -10.15 -9.42
C SER A 35 2.86 -10.97 -9.76
N GLN A 36 1.66 -10.41 -9.56
CA GLN A 36 0.41 -11.04 -9.94
C GLN A 36 0.28 -11.20 -11.45
N MET A 37 0.68 -10.20 -12.24
CA MET A 37 0.69 -10.27 -13.70
C MET A 37 1.58 -11.41 -14.21
N ILE A 38 2.79 -11.55 -13.67
CA ILE A 38 3.70 -12.65 -14.01
C ILE A 38 3.07 -13.99 -13.62
N ALA A 39 2.53 -14.11 -12.41
CA ALA A 39 1.88 -15.33 -11.96
C ALA A 39 0.67 -15.70 -12.83
N MET A 40 -0.11 -14.71 -13.31
CA MET A 40 -1.23 -14.94 -14.22
C MET A 40 -0.77 -15.47 -15.57
N GLN A 41 0.28 -14.89 -16.16
CA GLN A 41 0.88 -15.37 -17.40
C GLN A 41 1.39 -16.82 -17.28
N LEU A 42 1.93 -17.20 -16.12
CA LEU A 42 2.44 -18.55 -15.88
C LEU A 42 1.36 -19.58 -15.53
N THR A 43 0.18 -19.15 -15.06
CA THR A 43 -0.85 -20.06 -14.53
C THR A 43 -2.16 -20.04 -15.29
N ASN A 44 -2.30 -19.19 -16.32
CA ASN A 44 -3.54 -18.98 -17.09
C ASN A 44 -4.77 -18.68 -16.22
N ARG A 45 -4.56 -18.06 -15.04
CA ARG A 45 -5.65 -17.65 -14.14
C ARG A 45 -6.12 -16.23 -14.47
N GLY A 46 -7.41 -15.97 -14.34
CA GLY A 46 -7.98 -14.62 -14.48
C GLY A 46 -7.64 -13.68 -13.31
N MET A 47 -7.88 -12.38 -13.51
CA MET A 47 -7.69 -11.35 -12.49
C MET A 47 -8.69 -11.53 -11.33
N SER A 48 -8.24 -11.30 -10.10
CA SER A 48 -9.10 -11.48 -8.92
C SER A 48 -10.03 -10.28 -8.71
N SER A 49 -11.30 -10.55 -8.43
CA SER A 49 -12.30 -9.54 -8.00
C SER A 49 -12.29 -9.27 -6.49
N ALA A 50 -11.35 -9.88 -5.75
CA ALA A 50 -11.28 -9.76 -4.30
C ALA A 50 -11.16 -8.30 -3.79
N PRO A 51 -10.31 -7.42 -4.37
CA PRO A 51 -10.22 -6.03 -3.92
C PRO A 51 -11.55 -5.26 -4.07
N ALA A 52 -12.25 -5.45 -5.20
CA ALA A 52 -13.58 -4.88 -5.41
C ALA A 52 -14.58 -5.38 -4.37
N LYS A 53 -14.57 -6.68 -4.04
CA LYS A 53 -15.53 -7.26 -3.10
C LYS A 53 -15.29 -6.81 -1.66
N VAL A 54 -14.03 -6.80 -1.22
CA VAL A 54 -13.65 -6.29 0.11
C VAL A 54 -13.95 -4.81 0.21
N GLY A 55 -13.49 -4.02 -0.77
CA GLY A 55 -13.68 -2.58 -0.78
C GLY A 55 -15.16 -2.18 -0.81
N GLY A 56 -15.96 -2.83 -1.66
CA GLY A 56 -17.39 -2.54 -1.75
C GLY A 56 -18.14 -2.89 -0.46
N LYS A 57 -17.78 -3.98 0.21
CA LYS A 57 -18.38 -4.35 1.50
C LYS A 57 -17.97 -3.40 2.63
N VAL A 58 -16.70 -2.98 2.67
CA VAL A 58 -16.18 -2.10 3.73
C VAL A 58 -16.68 -0.67 3.57
N LEU A 59 -16.70 -0.14 2.35
CA LEU A 59 -17.13 1.23 2.07
C LEU A 59 -18.63 1.37 1.79
N GLY A 60 -19.35 0.27 1.61
CA GLY A 60 -20.76 0.29 1.23
C GLY A 60 -21.01 0.88 -0.16
N VAL A 61 -20.05 0.74 -1.08
CA VAL A 61 -20.13 1.30 -2.45
C VAL A 61 -20.00 0.19 -3.49
N GLU A 62 -20.70 0.34 -4.60
CA GLU A 62 -20.66 -0.61 -5.71
C GLU A 62 -20.03 0.01 -6.97
N PRO A 63 -19.52 -0.82 -7.90
CA PRO A 63 -19.11 -0.37 -9.22
C PRO A 63 -20.25 0.33 -9.96
N ARG A 64 -19.92 1.40 -10.69
CA ARG A 64 -20.88 2.15 -11.49
C ARG A 64 -21.57 1.26 -12.52
N GLY A 65 -22.87 1.51 -12.73
CA GLY A 65 -23.71 0.77 -13.68
C GLY A 65 -24.22 -0.59 -13.15
N LYS A 66 -23.74 -1.09 -12.01
CA LYS A 66 -24.21 -2.38 -11.47
C LYS A 66 -25.71 -2.39 -11.16
N ALA A 67 -26.23 -1.33 -10.56
CA ALA A 67 -27.67 -1.21 -10.27
C ALA A 67 -28.53 -1.10 -11.54
N GLU A 68 -28.01 -0.45 -12.59
CA GLU A 68 -28.68 -0.33 -13.88
C GLU A 68 -28.71 -1.67 -14.61
N LEU A 69 -27.59 -2.39 -14.60
CA LEU A 69 -27.51 -3.76 -15.12
C LEU A 69 -28.49 -4.71 -14.43
N GLU A 70 -28.61 -4.63 -13.11
CA GLU A 70 -29.54 -5.46 -12.34
C GLU A 70 -31.00 -5.12 -12.65
N LYS A 71 -31.33 -3.83 -12.83
CA LYS A 71 -32.66 -3.39 -13.26
C LYS A 71 -32.99 -3.88 -14.66
N GLU A 72 -32.08 -3.70 -15.61
CA GLU A 72 -32.29 -4.06 -17.01
C GLU A 72 -32.49 -5.58 -17.18
N LYS A 73 -31.71 -6.38 -16.43
CA LYS A 73 -31.92 -7.84 -16.35
C LYS A 73 -33.24 -8.24 -15.71
N ALA A 74 -33.78 -7.43 -14.82
CA ALA A 74 -35.06 -7.72 -14.17
C ALA A 74 -36.26 -7.28 -15.02
N SER A 75 -36.08 -6.28 -15.90
CA SER A 75 -37.13 -5.78 -16.79
C SER A 75 -37.14 -6.42 -18.17
N SER A 76 -36.07 -7.08 -18.60
CA SER A 76 -36.03 -7.72 -19.91
C SER A 76 -36.71 -9.09 -19.89
N ASP A 77 -37.51 -9.38 -20.92
CA ASP A 77 -38.21 -10.66 -21.08
C ASP A 77 -37.23 -11.86 -21.07
N GLN A 78 -36.00 -11.63 -21.57
CA GLN A 78 -34.94 -12.64 -21.64
C GLN A 78 -34.08 -12.70 -20.38
N HIS A 79 -34.33 -11.85 -19.38
CA HIS A 79 -33.50 -11.71 -18.17
C HIS A 79 -32.02 -11.37 -18.46
N GLU A 80 -31.74 -10.82 -19.64
CA GLU A 80 -30.42 -10.39 -20.09
C GLU A 80 -30.42 -8.89 -20.42
N ALA A 81 -29.32 -8.22 -20.09
CA ALA A 81 -29.11 -6.82 -20.43
C ALA A 81 -28.38 -6.69 -21.77
N PRO A 82 -28.46 -5.55 -22.47
CA PRO A 82 -27.67 -5.29 -23.68
C PRO A 82 -26.18 -5.57 -23.46
N GLN A 83 -25.52 -6.18 -24.44
CA GLN A 83 -24.10 -6.55 -24.35
C GLN A 83 -23.21 -5.34 -24.01
N GLU A 84 -23.49 -4.18 -24.60
CA GLU A 84 -22.79 -2.92 -24.34
C GLU A 84 -22.83 -2.53 -22.84
N LEU A 85 -23.99 -2.65 -22.19
CA LEU A 85 -24.13 -2.39 -20.75
C LEU A 85 -23.38 -3.43 -19.91
N GLN A 86 -23.37 -4.70 -20.33
CA GLN A 86 -22.59 -5.75 -19.66
C GLN A 86 -21.09 -5.46 -19.72
N GLU A 87 -20.59 -5.08 -20.90
CA GLU A 87 -19.19 -4.71 -21.12
C GLU A 87 -18.78 -3.47 -20.34
N GLU A 88 -19.62 -2.42 -20.33
CA GLU A 88 -19.36 -1.20 -19.56
C GLU A 88 -19.26 -1.49 -18.06
N VAL A 89 -20.20 -2.27 -17.53
CA VAL A 89 -20.23 -2.62 -16.11
C VAL A 89 -19.04 -3.50 -15.73
N GLU A 90 -18.62 -4.41 -16.61
CA GLU A 90 -17.43 -5.22 -16.38
C GLU A 90 -16.14 -4.36 -16.40
N MET A 91 -16.03 -3.40 -17.31
CA MET A 91 -14.95 -2.41 -17.31
C MET A 91 -14.96 -1.57 -16.01
N ASN A 92 -16.13 -1.08 -15.58
CA ASN A 92 -16.29 -0.32 -14.34
C ASN A 92 -15.89 -1.14 -13.10
N LYS A 93 -16.19 -2.45 -13.07
CA LYS A 93 -15.71 -3.37 -12.01
C LYS A 93 -14.19 -3.49 -11.99
N GLN A 94 -13.55 -3.59 -13.14
CA GLN A 94 -12.08 -3.66 -13.23
C GLN A 94 -11.44 -2.38 -12.71
N VAL A 95 -11.93 -1.22 -13.16
CA VAL A 95 -11.47 0.09 -12.67
C VAL A 95 -11.65 0.20 -11.16
N PHE A 96 -12.82 -0.18 -10.65
CA PHE A 96 -13.10 -0.17 -9.21
C PHE A 96 -12.17 -1.12 -8.44
N SER A 97 -11.93 -2.32 -8.95
CA SER A 97 -11.01 -3.28 -8.35
C SER A 97 -9.58 -2.72 -8.26
N GLN A 98 -9.08 -2.12 -9.34
CA GLN A 98 -7.75 -1.50 -9.37
C GLN A 98 -7.67 -0.30 -8.44
N LEU A 99 -8.70 0.55 -8.40
CA LEU A 99 -8.76 1.67 -7.47
C LEU A 99 -8.70 1.19 -6.02
N MET A 100 -9.48 0.16 -5.68
CA MET A 100 -9.45 -0.44 -4.35
C MET A 100 -8.09 -1.06 -4.03
N HIS A 101 -7.50 -1.79 -4.98
CA HIS A 101 -6.20 -2.41 -4.81
C HIS A 101 -5.11 -1.36 -4.54
N PHE A 102 -5.04 -0.31 -5.36
CA PHE A 102 -4.06 0.77 -5.21
C PHE A 102 -4.34 1.65 -3.98
N GLY A 103 -5.59 2.01 -3.71
CA GLY A 103 -5.94 2.83 -2.54
C GLY A 103 -5.65 2.10 -1.24
N TYR A 104 -6.12 0.86 -1.11
CA TYR A 104 -5.88 0.03 0.06
C TYR A 104 -4.40 -0.31 0.23
N GLY A 105 -3.74 -0.76 -0.85
CA GLY A 105 -2.32 -1.09 -0.82
C GLY A 105 -1.43 0.11 -0.51
N THR A 106 -1.73 1.31 -1.04
CA THR A 106 -0.99 2.53 -0.69
C THR A 106 -1.19 2.88 0.79
N GLY A 107 -2.40 2.73 1.31
CA GLY A 107 -2.75 2.98 2.71
C GLY A 107 -1.95 2.12 3.70
N TRP A 108 -1.68 0.85 3.37
CA TRP A 108 -0.86 -0.03 4.23
C TRP A 108 0.56 0.50 4.49
N GLY A 109 1.09 1.34 3.60
CA GLY A 109 2.34 2.05 3.83
C GLY A 109 2.37 2.90 5.11
N LEU A 110 1.21 3.34 5.61
CA LEU A 110 1.10 4.03 6.91
C LEU A 110 1.57 3.15 8.08
N VAL A 111 1.38 1.83 8.01
CA VAL A 111 1.88 0.90 9.03
C VAL A 111 3.41 0.90 9.04
N ARG A 112 4.05 0.92 7.87
CA ARG A 112 5.52 1.03 7.79
C ARG A 112 6.03 2.32 8.43
N GLY A 113 5.32 3.43 8.22
CA GLY A 113 5.60 4.71 8.89
C GLY A 113 5.37 4.67 10.39
N GLY A 114 4.29 4.05 10.86
CA GLY A 114 4.01 3.84 12.28
C GLY A 114 5.12 3.04 12.98
N LEU A 115 5.66 2.01 12.32
CA LEU A 115 6.79 1.24 12.82
C LEU A 115 8.05 2.10 13.00
N ASP A 116 8.32 3.02 12.08
CA ASP A 116 9.43 3.98 12.21
C ASP A 116 9.25 4.93 13.40
N LEU A 117 8.01 5.39 13.67
CA LEU A 117 7.70 6.17 14.88
C LEU A 117 7.93 5.36 16.15
N ALA A 118 7.62 4.05 16.13
CA ALA A 118 7.93 3.10 17.19
C ALA A 118 9.41 2.66 17.22
N GLN A 119 10.27 3.28 16.40
CA GLN A 119 11.70 2.99 16.28
C GLN A 119 12.04 1.57 15.77
N VAL A 120 11.07 0.91 15.13
CA VAL A 120 11.25 -0.39 14.50
C VAL A 120 11.60 -0.18 13.02
N ASN A 121 12.80 -0.60 12.64
CA ASN A 121 13.38 -0.33 11.32
C ASN A 121 14.01 -1.59 10.70
N GLY A 122 14.26 -1.56 9.39
CA GLY A 122 14.90 -2.66 8.68
C GLY A 122 14.05 -3.93 8.64
N TRP A 123 14.71 -5.09 8.64
CA TRP A 123 14.08 -6.40 8.52
C TRP A 123 13.01 -6.72 9.58
N PRO A 124 13.19 -6.40 10.89
CA PRO A 124 12.12 -6.57 11.88
C PRO A 124 10.84 -5.81 11.51
N ALA A 125 10.97 -4.59 10.99
CA ALA A 125 9.81 -3.82 10.56
C ALA A 125 9.15 -4.43 9.31
N THR A 126 9.94 -4.92 8.36
CA THR A 126 9.43 -5.64 7.18
C THR A 126 8.65 -6.90 7.57
N ALA A 127 9.16 -7.67 8.54
CA ALA A 127 8.49 -8.88 9.02
C ALA A 127 7.16 -8.57 9.73
N ILE A 128 7.13 -7.54 10.59
CA ILE A 128 5.90 -7.10 11.25
C ILE A 128 4.90 -6.56 10.22
N HIS A 129 5.36 -5.75 9.26
CA HIS A 129 4.52 -5.22 8.20
C HIS A 129 3.91 -6.34 7.34
N PHE A 130 4.71 -7.35 6.97
CA PHE A 130 4.26 -8.58 6.31
C PHE A 130 3.18 -9.31 7.13
N GLY A 131 3.43 -9.53 8.43
CA GLY A 131 2.46 -10.18 9.31
C GLY A 131 1.15 -9.40 9.41
N ALA A 132 1.22 -8.07 9.45
CA ALA A 132 0.04 -7.21 9.52
C ALA A 132 -0.82 -7.28 8.25
N ILE A 133 -0.21 -7.13 7.05
CA ILE A 133 -0.95 -7.19 5.79
C ILE A 133 -1.53 -8.59 5.55
N TRP A 134 -0.72 -9.64 5.75
CA TRP A 134 -1.13 -11.01 5.45
C TRP A 134 -2.15 -11.51 6.47
N GLY A 135 -1.92 -11.25 7.76
CA GLY A 135 -2.85 -11.59 8.84
C GLY A 135 -4.20 -10.89 8.67
N THR A 136 -4.22 -9.62 8.25
CA THR A 136 -5.47 -8.91 7.98
C THR A 136 -6.20 -9.52 6.78
N ALA A 137 -5.49 -9.96 5.73
CA ALA A 137 -6.11 -10.64 4.59
C ALA A 137 -6.83 -11.93 5.04
N GLN A 138 -6.27 -12.69 5.99
CA GLN A 138 -6.90 -13.92 6.49
C GLN A 138 -8.22 -13.67 7.24
N VAL A 139 -8.45 -12.44 7.74
CA VAL A 139 -9.69 -12.03 8.39
C VAL A 139 -10.66 -11.37 7.41
N MET A 140 -10.16 -10.42 6.61
CA MET A 140 -11.01 -9.61 5.72
C MET A 140 -11.52 -10.38 4.50
N LEU A 141 -10.73 -11.29 3.92
CA LEU A 141 -11.16 -12.03 2.73
C LEU A 141 -12.36 -12.94 3.03
N PRO A 142 -12.37 -13.75 4.12
CA PRO A 142 -13.57 -14.51 4.50
C PRO A 142 -14.73 -13.61 4.92
N ALA A 143 -14.48 -12.56 5.70
CA ALA A 143 -15.53 -11.63 6.12
C ALA A 143 -16.23 -10.96 4.93
N ALA A 144 -15.51 -10.72 3.83
CA ALA A 144 -16.05 -10.18 2.58
C ALA A 144 -16.65 -11.24 1.64
N ASN A 145 -16.67 -12.52 2.02
CA ASN A 145 -17.00 -13.64 1.14
C ASN A 145 -16.12 -13.67 -0.14
N ALA A 146 -14.93 -13.09 -0.11
CA ALA A 146 -14.01 -13.02 -1.25
C ALA A 146 -13.16 -14.29 -1.38
N ALA A 147 -12.91 -15.00 -0.28
CA ALA A 147 -12.29 -16.31 -0.26
C ALA A 147 -12.84 -17.15 0.90
N LYS A 148 -12.65 -18.48 0.84
CA LYS A 148 -12.89 -19.36 1.99
C LYS A 148 -11.84 -19.09 3.10
N PRO A 149 -12.02 -19.55 4.34
CA PRO A 149 -10.95 -19.53 5.35
C PRO A 149 -9.71 -20.32 4.87
N ILE A 150 -8.52 -19.92 5.32
CA ILE A 150 -7.23 -20.52 4.91
C ILE A 150 -7.17 -22.03 5.15
N THR A 151 -7.89 -22.55 6.14
CA THR A 151 -8.00 -23.98 6.45
C THR A 151 -8.64 -24.80 5.32
N LYS A 152 -9.27 -24.15 4.34
CA LYS A 152 -9.88 -24.78 3.16
C LYS A 152 -9.09 -24.52 1.87
N TRP A 153 -7.95 -23.85 1.94
CA TRP A 153 -7.14 -23.51 0.77
C TRP A 153 -6.19 -24.66 0.40
N SER A 154 -5.83 -24.74 -0.88
CA SER A 154 -4.75 -25.64 -1.30
C SER A 154 -3.39 -25.07 -0.92
N ALA A 155 -2.39 -25.93 -0.72
CA ALA A 155 -1.02 -25.50 -0.43
C ALA A 155 -0.49 -24.50 -1.47
N ARG A 156 -0.80 -24.72 -2.75
CA ARG A 156 -0.43 -23.81 -3.85
C ARG A 156 -1.05 -22.41 -3.67
N GLN A 157 -2.31 -22.33 -3.24
CA GLN A 157 -2.97 -21.04 -2.98
C GLN A 157 -2.32 -20.31 -1.81
N ILE A 158 -2.02 -21.02 -0.71
CA ILE A 158 -1.35 -20.45 0.46
C ILE A 158 0.02 -19.89 0.07
N VAL A 159 0.82 -20.66 -0.65
CA VAL A 159 2.16 -20.25 -1.09
C VAL A 159 2.10 -19.00 -1.97
N LEU A 160 1.18 -18.97 -2.95
CA LEU A 160 1.02 -17.80 -3.80
C LEU A 160 0.56 -16.59 -2.99
N ASP A 161 -0.40 -16.73 -2.08
CA ASP A 161 -0.88 -15.62 -1.25
C ASP A 161 0.23 -15.05 -0.37
N VAL A 162 0.97 -15.91 0.33
CA VAL A 162 2.14 -15.53 1.13
C VAL A 162 3.19 -14.82 0.27
N LEU A 163 3.51 -15.35 -0.91
CA LEU A 163 4.52 -14.77 -1.80
C LEU A 163 4.14 -13.35 -2.25
N HIS A 164 2.88 -13.12 -2.63
CA HIS A 164 2.42 -11.80 -3.04
C HIS A 164 2.52 -10.78 -1.90
N HIS A 165 2.11 -11.15 -0.68
CA HIS A 165 2.25 -10.29 0.49
C HIS A 165 3.72 -10.05 0.87
N ALA A 166 4.58 -11.06 0.71
CA ALA A 166 6.01 -10.91 0.94
C ALA A 166 6.64 -9.93 -0.06
N VAL A 167 6.29 -10.03 -1.35
CA VAL A 167 6.72 -9.08 -2.41
C VAL A 167 6.32 -7.66 -2.05
N TYR A 168 5.06 -7.45 -1.65
CA TYR A 168 4.58 -6.14 -1.20
C TYR A 168 5.43 -5.63 -0.02
N ALA A 169 5.57 -6.42 1.05
CA ALA A 169 6.23 -5.99 2.28
C ALA A 169 7.71 -5.67 2.07
N VAL A 170 8.41 -6.50 1.28
CA VAL A 170 9.82 -6.28 0.94
C VAL A 170 10.00 -5.02 0.11
N ALA A 171 9.19 -4.83 -0.94
CA ALA A 171 9.28 -3.65 -1.79
C ALA A 171 9.00 -2.36 -0.99
N ALA A 172 7.93 -2.33 -0.21
CA ALA A 172 7.62 -1.21 0.67
C ALA A 172 8.74 -0.97 1.70
N GLY A 173 9.26 -2.03 2.33
CA GLY A 173 10.35 -1.95 3.28
C GLY A 173 11.63 -1.35 2.68
N VAL A 174 12.06 -1.85 1.52
CA VAL A 174 13.24 -1.36 0.80
C VAL A 174 13.09 0.12 0.44
N VAL A 175 11.95 0.52 -0.11
CA VAL A 175 11.69 1.91 -0.50
C VAL A 175 11.68 2.84 0.71
N TYR A 176 11.00 2.45 1.79
CA TYR A 176 10.97 3.24 3.02
C TYR A 176 12.38 3.40 3.62
N ASP A 177 13.13 2.32 3.72
CA ASP A 177 14.50 2.30 4.26
C ASP A 177 15.46 3.14 3.39
N ALA A 178 15.29 3.11 2.07
CA ALA A 178 16.08 3.93 1.15
C ALA A 178 15.83 5.43 1.39
N MET A 179 14.57 5.85 1.58
CA MET A 179 14.23 7.23 1.90
C MET A 179 14.82 7.67 3.26
N ASN A 180 14.74 6.82 4.28
CA ASN A 180 15.34 7.08 5.59
C ASN A 180 16.86 7.24 5.50
N LYS A 181 17.55 6.33 4.82
CA LYS A 181 19.01 6.42 4.60
C LYS A 181 19.41 7.70 3.85
N ALA A 182 18.63 8.11 2.85
CA ALA A 182 18.87 9.33 2.10
C ALA A 182 18.73 10.59 2.98
N GLU A 183 17.71 10.63 3.85
CA GLU A 183 17.48 11.71 4.82
C GLU A 183 18.63 11.84 5.83
N GLU A 184 19.06 10.72 6.41
CA GLU A 184 20.20 10.68 7.32
C GLU A 184 21.50 11.18 6.68
N THR A 185 21.75 10.74 5.44
CA THR A 185 22.95 11.12 4.68
C THR A 185 22.97 12.63 4.42
N LYS A 186 21.84 13.22 4.02
CA LYS A 186 21.69 14.67 3.87
C LYS A 186 21.95 15.40 5.18
N SER A 187 21.43 14.90 6.30
CA SER A 187 21.63 15.49 7.63
C SER A 187 23.10 15.45 8.08
N LYS A 188 23.78 14.31 7.90
CA LYS A 188 25.21 14.12 8.20
C LYS A 188 26.09 15.08 7.37
N LYS A 189 25.80 15.22 6.06
CA LYS A 189 26.50 16.16 5.17
C LYS A 189 26.34 17.61 5.63
N LYS A 190 25.10 18.05 5.91
CA LYS A 190 24.81 19.41 6.40
C LYS A 190 25.55 19.74 7.70
N LYS A 191 25.62 18.79 8.65
CA LYS A 191 26.40 18.95 9.89
C LYS A 191 27.90 19.11 9.61
N LYS A 192 28.48 18.29 8.72
CA LYS A 192 29.89 18.36 8.33
C LYS A 192 30.25 19.70 7.68
N ASP A 193 29.39 20.19 6.79
CA ASP A 193 29.60 21.48 6.10
C ASP A 193 29.51 22.67 7.07
N LYS A 194 28.55 22.65 8.00
CA LYS A 194 28.45 23.67 9.06
C LYS A 194 29.70 23.69 9.95
N LYS A 195 30.21 22.52 10.35
CA LYS A 195 31.45 22.40 11.15
C LYS A 195 32.66 22.95 10.38
N LYS A 196 32.77 22.66 9.08
CA LYS A 196 33.85 23.16 8.20
C LYS A 196 33.79 24.68 8.04
N LYS A 197 32.60 25.26 7.82
CA LYS A 197 32.39 26.72 7.75
C LYS A 197 32.76 27.41 9.06
N ASN A 198 32.31 26.89 10.20
CA ASN A 198 32.66 27.46 11.52
C ASN A 198 34.17 27.40 11.79
N LYS A 199 34.84 26.31 11.44
CA LYS A 199 36.31 26.19 11.59
C LYS A 199 37.06 27.17 10.69
N LYS A 200 36.60 27.40 9.45
CA LYS A 200 37.16 28.43 8.55
C LYS A 200 36.93 29.85 9.07
N GLY A 201 35.73 30.14 9.59
CA GLY A 201 35.40 31.45 10.18
C GLY A 201 36.26 31.79 11.40
N LYS A 202 36.44 30.82 12.32
CA LYS A 202 37.36 30.98 13.46
C LYS A 202 38.81 31.20 13.03
N LYS A 203 39.30 30.45 12.03
CA LYS A 203 40.65 30.65 11.48
C LYS A 203 40.85 32.00 10.81
N LYS A 204 39.82 32.59 10.19
CA LYS A 204 39.89 33.95 9.63
C LYS A 204 39.91 35.03 10.73
N LYS A 205 39.11 34.86 11.79
CA LYS A 205 39.09 35.80 12.93
C LYS A 205 40.40 35.83 13.71
N ASN A 206 41.11 34.71 13.85
CA ASN A 206 42.40 34.66 14.54
C ASN A 206 43.59 35.15 13.68
N LYS A 207 43.36 35.55 12.43
CA LYS A 207 44.37 36.07 11.50
C LYS A 207 44.18 37.56 11.18
N SER A 208 43.17 38.18 11.78
CA SER A 208 42.88 39.62 11.77
C SER A 208 43.16 40.16 13.16
#